data_AF-A0A3M1E650-F1
#
_entry.id   AF-A0A3M1E650-F1
#
_cell.length_a   1.000
_cell.length_b   1.000
_cell.length_c   1.000
_cell.angle_alpha   90.00
_cell.angle_beta   90.00
_cell.angle_gamma   90.00
#
_symmetry.space_group_name_H-M   'P 1'
#
loop_
_entity.id
_entity.type
_entity.pdbx_description
1 polymer ?
#
loop_
_entity_poly.entity_id
_entity_poly.type
_entity_poly.pdbx_seq_one_letter_code
_entity_poly.pdbx_strand_id
1 'polypeptide(L)'
;MTRQPPVVKRHARSEHHTEKNRRVPRLVAGSLLGVAGLVLASSGCGTNLEQLLFESGASVERSLLDTFLTDFANTLAGPNTPPAAGEPTGTEPSEGEEGQEGAGGGTGTDFSALTGDPAAGETLFTANGCNGCHCDDAVGDCFPGAPAVIGVQPSVIDEHLRGDEPHPLKFDLSDQDVVDLAAFLASLP
;
A
#
# COMPACT_ATOMS: atom_id res chain seq x y z
N MET A 1 35.44 -29.61 29.47
CA MET A 1 34.27 -30.29 28.88
C MET A 1 33.58 -29.32 27.94
N THR A 2 33.97 -29.33 26.67
CA THR A 2 33.55 -28.30 25.69
C THR A 2 32.41 -28.87 24.86
N ARG A 3 31.20 -28.36 25.03
CA ARG A 3 30.02 -28.81 24.26
C ARG A 3 30.05 -28.14 22.89
N GLN A 4 30.06 -28.94 21.82
CA GLN A 4 29.86 -28.47 20.45
C GLN A 4 28.40 -28.03 20.25
N PRO A 5 28.14 -26.90 19.56
CA PRO A 5 26.80 -26.52 19.17
C PRO A 5 26.29 -27.34 17.97
N PRO A 6 24.97 -27.53 17.84
CA PRO A 6 24.37 -28.30 16.75
C PRO A 6 24.46 -27.56 15.41
N VAL A 7 24.85 -28.29 14.36
CA VAL A 7 24.89 -27.82 12.98
C VAL A 7 23.46 -27.83 12.42
N VAL A 8 22.87 -26.64 12.24
CA VAL A 8 21.56 -26.47 11.61
C VAL A 8 21.75 -26.44 10.09
N LYS A 9 21.29 -27.49 9.40
CA LYS A 9 21.23 -27.55 7.93
C LYS A 9 20.12 -26.63 7.43
N ARG A 10 20.47 -25.54 6.73
CA ARG A 10 19.51 -24.69 6.01
C ARG A 10 19.16 -25.37 4.69
N HIS A 11 17.88 -25.72 4.51
CA HIS A 11 17.37 -26.15 3.22
C HIS A 11 17.09 -24.91 2.35
N ALA A 12 17.74 -24.85 1.19
CA ALA A 12 17.47 -23.84 0.17
C ALA A 12 16.04 -24.04 -0.38
N ARG A 13 15.20 -23.01 -0.26
CA ARG A 13 13.85 -22.97 -0.80
C ARG A 13 13.94 -22.52 -2.26
N SER A 14 13.51 -23.39 -3.17
CA SER A 14 13.47 -23.19 -4.61
C SER A 14 12.40 -22.19 -5.00
N GLU A 15 12.76 -21.14 -5.73
CA GLU A 15 11.84 -20.16 -6.30
C GLU A 15 11.23 -20.72 -7.60
N HIS A 16 9.91 -20.88 -7.62
CA HIS A 16 9.16 -21.23 -8.82
C HIS A 16 8.74 -19.95 -9.55
N HIS A 17 9.47 -19.60 -10.60
CA HIS A 17 9.02 -18.66 -11.62
C HIS A 17 7.73 -19.18 -12.27
N THR A 18 6.62 -18.47 -12.07
CA THR A 18 5.38 -18.72 -12.81
C THR A 18 5.26 -17.69 -13.92
N GLU A 19 5.79 -18.06 -15.08
CA GLU A 19 5.64 -17.35 -16.34
C GLU A 19 4.19 -17.47 -16.84
N LYS A 20 3.43 -16.36 -16.81
CA LYS A 20 2.09 -16.27 -17.41
C LYS A 20 2.06 -15.26 -18.55
N ASN A 21 2.37 -15.79 -19.73
CA ASN A 21 1.53 -15.73 -20.94
C ASN A 21 1.00 -14.34 -21.37
N ARG A 22 1.82 -13.62 -22.15
CA ARG A 22 1.41 -12.44 -22.93
C ARG A 22 0.44 -12.83 -24.04
N ARG A 23 -0.81 -12.38 -23.97
CA ARG A 23 -1.71 -12.33 -25.14
C ARG A 23 -1.61 -10.96 -25.79
N VAL A 24 -1.11 -10.94 -27.01
CA VAL A 24 -1.00 -9.76 -27.88
C VAL A 24 -2.39 -9.47 -28.48
N PRO A 25 -2.98 -8.28 -28.31
CA PRO A 25 -4.13 -7.88 -29.11
C PRO A 25 -3.68 -7.53 -30.53
N ARG A 26 -4.43 -8.05 -31.50
CA ARG A 26 -4.28 -7.81 -32.94
C ARG A 26 -4.51 -6.32 -33.24
N LEU A 27 -3.52 -5.70 -33.88
CA LEU A 27 -3.64 -4.39 -34.54
C LEU A 27 -4.79 -4.42 -35.56
N VAL A 28 -5.77 -3.55 -35.39
CA VAL A 28 -6.71 -3.14 -36.45
C VAL A 28 -6.06 -1.95 -37.16
N ALA A 29 -5.74 -2.14 -38.43
CA ALA A 29 -5.19 -1.12 -39.31
C ALA A 29 -6.22 0.00 -39.53
N GLY A 30 -5.84 1.23 -39.19
CA GLY A 30 -6.65 2.42 -39.42
C GLY A 30 -5.78 3.67 -39.60
N SER A 31 -5.64 4.07 -40.86
CA SER A 31 -5.32 5.42 -41.36
C SER A 31 -4.01 6.12 -40.98
N LEU A 32 -3.11 6.04 -41.97
CA LEU A 32 -2.09 7.01 -42.39
C LEU A 32 -2.51 8.49 -42.27
N LEU A 33 -1.75 9.27 -41.50
CA LEU A 33 -1.38 10.69 -41.71
C LEU A 33 -0.29 10.95 -40.63
N GLY A 34 1.01 10.97 -40.90
CA GLY A 34 1.69 11.87 -41.83
C GLY A 34 2.38 13.00 -41.06
N VAL A 35 3.45 12.69 -40.30
CA VAL A 35 4.44 13.70 -39.86
C VAL A 35 5.83 13.11 -40.01
N ALA A 36 6.52 13.55 -41.05
CA ALA A 36 7.93 13.31 -41.27
C ALA A 36 8.74 14.18 -40.31
N GLY A 37 9.39 13.55 -39.33
CA GLY A 37 10.31 14.18 -38.39
C GLY A 37 11.70 13.56 -38.48
N LEU A 38 12.52 14.17 -39.34
CA LEU A 38 13.98 14.22 -39.39
C LEU A 38 14.77 13.30 -38.42
N VAL A 39 15.38 12.24 -38.95
CA VAL A 39 16.40 11.43 -38.25
C VAL A 39 17.78 12.05 -38.50
N LEU A 40 18.37 12.64 -37.47
CA LEU A 40 19.79 12.99 -37.42
C LEU A 40 20.56 11.86 -36.74
N ALA A 41 21.35 11.14 -37.53
CA ALA A 41 22.31 10.16 -37.04
C ALA A 41 23.56 10.90 -36.54
N SER A 42 23.83 10.83 -35.23
CA SER A 42 25.11 11.20 -34.64
C SER A 42 25.76 9.96 -34.03
N SER A 43 26.68 9.35 -34.79
CA SER A 43 27.63 8.37 -34.28
C SER A 43 28.72 9.10 -33.50
N GLY A 44 28.81 8.86 -32.19
CA GLY A 44 29.90 9.34 -31.35
C GLY A 44 29.77 8.86 -29.91
N CYS A 45 30.80 8.18 -29.40
CA CYS A 45 30.88 7.72 -28.02
C CYS A 45 30.90 8.91 -27.05
N GLY A 46 30.03 8.91 -26.04
CA GLY A 46 30.07 9.89 -24.95
C GLY A 46 28.86 9.77 -24.03
N THR A 47 29.12 9.35 -22.79
CA THR A 47 28.18 9.21 -21.67
C THR A 47 27.22 10.39 -21.53
N ASN A 48 25.89 10.16 -21.56
CA ASN A 48 24.90 11.16 -21.16
C ASN A 48 23.72 10.53 -20.41
N LEU A 49 23.62 10.90 -19.14
CA LEU A 49 22.54 10.61 -18.19
C LEU A 49 21.17 11.16 -18.63
N GLU A 50 21.13 11.99 -19.69
CA GLU A 50 19.91 12.60 -20.20
C GLU A 50 19.16 11.74 -21.24
N GLN A 51 19.71 10.61 -21.67
CA GLN A 51 19.01 9.71 -22.60
C GLN A 51 18.03 8.74 -21.91
N LEU A 52 18.06 8.65 -20.58
CA LEU A 52 17.03 7.93 -19.79
C LEU A 52 15.78 8.79 -19.51
N LEU A 53 15.79 10.08 -19.87
CA LEU A 53 14.71 11.02 -19.54
C LEU A 53 13.81 11.36 -20.73
N PHE A 54 14.15 10.94 -21.96
CA PHE A 54 13.34 11.25 -23.15
C PHE A 54 12.70 10.04 -23.85
N GLU A 55 13.00 8.81 -23.42
CA GLU A 55 12.24 7.60 -23.80
C GLU A 55 11.11 7.24 -22.81
N SER A 56 10.90 8.03 -21.74
CA SER A 56 9.80 7.86 -20.78
C SER A 56 8.58 8.75 -21.04
N GLY A 57 8.62 9.61 -22.07
CA GLY A 57 7.73 10.77 -22.21
C GLY A 57 6.38 10.61 -22.92
N ALA A 58 5.89 9.40 -23.24
CA ALA A 58 4.60 9.28 -23.95
C ALA A 58 3.68 8.11 -23.54
N SER A 59 4.05 7.30 -22.54
CA SER A 59 3.28 6.08 -22.21
C SER A 59 2.96 5.90 -20.73
N VAL A 60 3.51 6.71 -19.82
CA VAL A 60 3.31 6.51 -18.36
C VAL A 60 2.16 7.34 -17.79
N GLU A 61 1.77 8.46 -18.41
CA GLU A 61 0.65 9.28 -17.90
C GLU A 61 -0.73 8.64 -18.11
N ARG A 62 -0.86 7.71 -19.07
CA ARG A 62 -2.12 6.96 -19.21
C ARG A 62 -2.25 5.82 -18.20
N SER A 63 -1.14 5.28 -17.69
CA SER A 63 -1.21 4.14 -16.77
C SER A 63 -1.57 4.56 -15.35
N LEU A 64 -1.10 5.73 -14.87
CA LEU A 64 -1.48 6.19 -13.52
C LEU A 64 -2.93 6.65 -13.47
N LEU A 65 -3.42 7.34 -14.50
CA LEU A 65 -4.83 7.72 -14.60
C LEU A 65 -5.75 6.52 -14.87
N ASP A 66 -5.34 5.53 -15.67
CA ASP A 66 -6.11 4.29 -15.83
C ASP A 66 -6.10 3.43 -14.56
N THR A 67 -4.98 3.36 -13.81
CA THR A 67 -4.97 2.69 -12.50
C THR A 67 -5.86 3.43 -11.50
N PHE A 68 -5.78 4.76 -11.42
CA PHE A 68 -6.64 5.57 -10.55
C PHE A 68 -8.12 5.47 -10.93
N LEU A 69 -8.46 5.51 -12.22
CA LEU A 69 -9.84 5.36 -12.70
C LEU A 69 -10.36 3.94 -12.55
N THR A 70 -9.51 2.92 -12.70
CA THR A 70 -9.91 1.51 -12.52
C THR A 70 -10.14 1.20 -11.04
N ASP A 71 -9.29 1.70 -10.13
CA ASP A 71 -9.52 1.57 -8.69
C ASP A 71 -10.75 2.36 -8.25
N PHE A 72 -10.93 3.60 -8.71
CA PHE A 72 -12.12 4.38 -8.40
C PHE A 72 -13.41 3.70 -8.92
N ALA A 73 -13.37 3.12 -10.13
CA ALA A 73 -14.50 2.36 -10.67
C ALA A 73 -14.78 1.08 -9.88
N ASN A 74 -13.76 0.39 -9.38
CA ASN A 74 -13.92 -0.77 -8.51
C ASN A 74 -14.45 -0.40 -7.11
N THR A 75 -14.05 0.76 -6.56
CA THR A 75 -14.58 1.32 -5.31
C THR A 75 -16.05 1.72 -5.45
N LEU A 76 -16.46 2.28 -6.59
CA LEU A 76 -17.87 2.60 -6.87
C LEU A 76 -18.72 1.37 -7.25
N ALA A 77 -18.10 0.30 -7.75
CA ALA A 77 -18.77 -0.98 -8.01
C ALA A 77 -18.97 -1.83 -6.74
N GLY A 78 -18.27 -1.48 -5.64
CA GLY A 78 -18.62 -1.77 -4.25
C GLY A 78 -18.38 -3.21 -3.76
N PRO A 79 -18.09 -3.37 -2.45
CA PRO A 79 -18.52 -4.52 -1.69
C PRO A 79 -19.82 -4.17 -0.93
N ASN A 80 -20.94 -4.05 -1.65
CA ASN A 80 -22.25 -4.27 -1.01
C ASN A 80 -22.50 -5.78 -0.86
N THR A 81 -21.55 -6.49 -0.26
CA THR A 81 -21.86 -7.80 0.34
C THR A 81 -21.97 -7.54 1.84
N PRO A 82 -23.19 -7.42 2.39
CA PRO A 82 -23.34 -7.38 3.84
C PRO A 82 -22.70 -8.64 4.42
N PRO A 83 -21.91 -8.55 5.51
CA PRO A 83 -21.44 -9.73 6.20
C PRO A 83 -22.65 -10.56 6.60
N ALA A 84 -22.58 -11.86 6.30
CA ALA A 84 -23.59 -12.81 6.70
C ALA A 84 -23.88 -12.63 8.20
N ALA A 85 -25.15 -12.37 8.52
CA ALA A 85 -25.65 -12.27 9.88
C ALA A 85 -25.38 -13.61 10.61
N GLY A 86 -24.29 -13.65 11.37
CA GLY A 86 -24.08 -14.62 12.43
C GLY A 86 -24.74 -14.05 13.69
N GLU A 87 -25.81 -14.71 14.13
CA GLU A 87 -26.54 -14.37 15.35
C GLU A 87 -25.62 -14.54 16.59
N PRO A 88 -25.38 -13.49 17.39
CA PRO A 88 -24.76 -13.68 18.71
C PRO A 88 -25.85 -14.11 19.70
N THR A 89 -25.89 -15.41 19.97
CA THR A 89 -26.61 -15.98 21.11
C THR A 89 -26.07 -15.36 22.40
N GLY A 90 -26.99 -14.76 23.17
CA GLY A 90 -26.68 -13.93 24.32
C GLY A 90 -25.89 -14.60 25.43
N THR A 91 -25.07 -13.79 26.10
CA THR A 91 -24.65 -14.02 27.48
C THR A 91 -24.97 -12.76 28.27
N GLU A 92 -25.77 -12.95 29.30
CA GLU A 92 -26.25 -11.95 30.25
C GLU A 92 -25.12 -11.34 31.12
N PRO A 93 -25.39 -10.20 31.78
CA PRO A 93 -24.37 -9.30 32.32
C PRO A 93 -23.92 -9.72 33.72
N SER A 94 -22.61 -9.60 33.98
CA SER A 94 -22.10 -9.54 35.35
C SER A 94 -21.82 -8.09 35.69
N GLU A 95 -22.67 -7.56 36.55
CA GLU A 95 -22.58 -6.23 37.13
C GLU A 95 -21.35 -6.14 38.05
N GLY A 96 -20.60 -5.04 37.94
CA GLY A 96 -19.66 -4.60 38.97
C GLY A 96 -18.28 -4.25 38.44
N GLU A 97 -18.11 -3.04 37.89
CA GLU A 97 -16.91 -2.27 38.21
C GLU A 97 -17.19 -0.78 38.10
N GLU A 98 -17.19 -0.16 39.28
CA GLU A 98 -17.42 1.26 39.51
C GLU A 98 -16.11 2.01 39.30
N GLY A 99 -16.16 3.07 38.48
CA GLY A 99 -15.24 4.20 38.61
C GLY A 99 -13.99 4.20 37.74
N GLN A 100 -14.16 4.46 36.44
CA GLN A 100 -13.11 5.09 35.66
C GLN A 100 -13.67 6.29 34.88
N GLU A 101 -13.94 7.35 35.62
CA GLU A 101 -14.15 8.70 35.09
C GLU A 101 -12.79 9.26 34.58
N GLY A 102 -12.29 8.66 33.51
CA GLY A 102 -11.22 9.22 32.70
C GLY A 102 -11.85 9.87 31.49
N ALA A 103 -11.99 11.19 31.51
CA ALA A 103 -12.37 11.99 30.36
C ALA A 103 -11.29 11.87 29.25
N GLY A 104 -11.39 10.80 28.46
CA GLY A 104 -10.61 10.55 27.26
C GLY A 104 -11.55 9.96 26.24
N GLY A 105 -12.45 10.80 25.72
CA GLY A 105 -13.49 10.42 24.75
C GLY A 105 -12.93 10.15 23.36
N GLY A 106 -12.03 9.18 23.24
CA GLY A 106 -11.81 8.48 21.99
C GLY A 106 -12.85 7.38 21.90
N THR A 107 -13.65 7.36 20.85
CA THR A 107 -14.41 6.16 20.45
C THR A 107 -13.38 5.08 20.15
N GLY A 108 -12.93 4.37 21.18
CA GLY A 108 -11.88 3.38 21.09
C GLY A 108 -12.34 2.24 20.20
N THR A 109 -11.97 2.31 18.93
CA THR A 109 -12.24 1.24 17.99
C THR A 109 -11.38 0.04 18.39
N ASP A 110 -12.02 -1.07 18.72
CA ASP A 110 -11.34 -2.31 19.07
C ASP A 110 -10.80 -3.00 17.80
N PHE A 111 -9.60 -2.60 17.38
CA PHE A 111 -8.91 -3.20 16.23
C PHE A 111 -8.56 -4.69 16.40
N SER A 112 -8.65 -5.23 17.61
CA SER A 112 -8.30 -6.63 17.92
C SER A 112 -9.22 -7.67 17.27
N ALA A 113 -10.41 -7.27 16.83
CA ALA A 113 -11.34 -8.16 16.13
C ALA A 113 -11.07 -8.26 14.62
N LEU A 114 -10.25 -7.36 14.07
CA LEU A 114 -9.96 -7.27 12.64
C LEU A 114 -8.65 -8.00 12.31
N THR A 115 -8.60 -8.63 11.14
CA THR A 115 -7.39 -9.23 10.59
C THR A 115 -6.91 -8.37 9.44
N GLY A 116 -5.67 -7.88 9.51
CA GLY A 116 -5.09 -7.04 8.46
C GLY A 116 -4.56 -7.84 7.28
N ASP A 117 -4.71 -7.27 6.08
CA ASP A 117 -4.12 -7.74 4.84
C ASP A 117 -2.95 -6.81 4.42
N PRO A 118 -1.69 -7.27 4.46
CA PRO A 118 -0.55 -6.45 4.09
C PRO A 118 -0.54 -6.04 2.61
N ALA A 119 -1.14 -6.82 1.70
CA ALA A 119 -1.20 -6.45 0.29
C ALA A 119 -2.21 -5.34 0.02
N ALA A 120 -3.35 -5.36 0.74
CA ALA A 120 -4.30 -4.25 0.74
C ALA A 120 -3.66 -2.99 1.36
N GLY A 121 -2.92 -3.14 2.46
CA GLY A 121 -2.18 -2.05 3.09
C GLY A 121 -1.13 -1.40 2.20
N GLU A 122 -0.34 -2.19 1.45
CA GLU A 122 0.63 -1.66 0.47
C GLU A 122 -0.06 -0.83 -0.63
N THR A 123 -1.19 -1.34 -1.11
CA THR A 123 -2.00 -0.66 -2.13
C THR A 123 -2.52 0.67 -1.59
N LEU A 124 -3.08 0.68 -0.37
CA LEU A 124 -3.53 1.91 0.31
C LEU A 124 -2.39 2.89 0.54
N PHE A 125 -1.23 2.42 0.99
CA PHE A 125 -0.06 3.26 1.27
C PHE A 125 0.42 4.00 0.02
N THR A 126 0.44 3.32 -1.12
CA THR A 126 0.83 3.91 -2.40
C THR A 126 -0.28 4.78 -2.99
N ALA A 127 -1.53 4.31 -2.98
CA ALA A 127 -2.67 5.02 -3.58
C ALA A 127 -2.99 6.34 -2.87
N ASN A 128 -2.77 6.42 -1.56
CA ASN A 128 -2.94 7.65 -0.77
C ASN A 128 -1.69 8.56 -0.79
N GLY A 129 -0.62 8.16 -1.48
CA GLY A 129 0.62 8.94 -1.61
C GLY A 129 1.47 9.00 -0.34
N CYS A 130 1.29 8.07 0.60
CA CYS A 130 2.08 8.02 1.84
C CYS A 130 3.57 7.84 1.54
N ASN A 131 3.90 7.06 0.51
CA ASN A 131 5.28 6.83 0.05
C ASN A 131 5.98 8.12 -0.42
N GLY A 132 5.23 9.13 -0.86
CA GLY A 132 5.81 10.43 -1.27
C GLY A 132 6.54 11.15 -0.14
N CYS A 133 6.10 10.94 1.11
CA CYS A 133 6.76 11.49 2.29
C CYS A 133 7.58 10.44 3.04
N HIS A 134 7.07 9.22 3.14
CA HIS A 134 7.61 8.17 4.01
C HIS A 134 8.49 7.15 3.30
N CYS A 135 8.77 7.33 2.00
CA CYS A 135 9.41 6.36 1.11
C CYS A 135 8.57 5.10 0.86
N ASP A 136 8.90 4.38 -0.21
CA ASP A 136 8.22 3.12 -0.59
C ASP A 136 8.41 2.01 0.46
N ASP A 137 9.51 2.05 1.22
CA ASP A 137 9.85 1.12 2.30
C ASP A 137 9.49 1.65 3.69
N ALA A 138 8.75 2.76 3.77
CA ALA A 138 8.28 3.38 5.02
C ALA A 138 9.37 3.80 6.01
N VAL A 139 10.66 3.86 5.62
CA VAL A 139 11.77 4.25 6.50
C VAL A 139 11.78 5.75 6.84
N GLY A 140 10.96 6.55 6.17
CA GLY A 140 10.93 8.01 6.35
C GLY A 140 11.98 8.75 5.54
N ASP A 141 12.11 10.05 5.80
CA ASP A 141 13.09 10.98 5.19
C ASP A 141 13.05 11.16 3.65
N CYS A 142 12.08 10.58 2.94
CA CYS A 142 11.82 10.94 1.53
C CYS A 142 11.34 12.38 1.37
N PHE A 143 10.58 12.87 2.35
CA PHE A 143 10.29 14.29 2.51
C PHE A 143 10.98 14.82 3.79
N PRO A 144 11.58 16.03 3.76
CA PRO A 144 12.26 16.59 4.93
C PRO A 144 11.38 16.60 6.19
N GLY A 145 11.79 15.82 7.20
CA GLY A 145 11.10 15.73 8.49
C GLY A 145 9.98 14.70 8.56
N ALA A 146 9.75 13.89 7.52
CA ALA A 146 8.83 12.76 7.59
C ALA A 146 9.49 11.60 8.35
N PRO A 147 8.93 11.13 9.49
CA PRO A 147 9.52 10.04 10.25
C PRO A 147 9.33 8.68 9.56
N ALA A 148 10.10 7.68 10.03
CA ALA A 148 9.84 6.28 9.73
C ALA A 148 8.49 5.85 10.29
N VAL A 149 7.73 5.08 9.52
CA VAL A 149 6.41 4.54 9.92
C VAL A 149 6.35 3.01 9.90
N ILE A 150 7.51 2.35 9.77
CA ILE A 150 7.63 0.89 9.89
C ILE A 150 7.16 0.44 11.29
N GLY A 151 6.35 -0.63 11.31
CA GLY A 151 5.88 -1.26 12.55
C GLY A 151 4.95 -0.40 13.40
N VAL A 152 4.40 0.69 12.86
CA VAL A 152 3.45 1.54 13.60
C VAL A 152 2.13 0.78 13.81
N GLN A 153 1.61 0.85 15.04
CA GLN A 153 0.40 0.13 15.46
C GLN A 153 -0.88 0.81 14.93
N PRO A 154 -1.97 0.05 14.73
CA PRO A 154 -3.25 0.58 14.22
C PRO A 154 -3.76 1.82 14.96
N SER A 155 -3.68 1.84 16.30
CA SER A 155 -4.15 2.97 17.10
C SER A 155 -3.37 4.27 16.87
N VAL A 156 -2.08 4.18 16.55
CA VAL A 156 -1.25 5.34 16.24
C VAL A 156 -1.57 5.87 14.84
N ILE A 157 -1.80 4.97 13.88
CA ILE A 157 -2.24 5.31 12.52
C ILE A 157 -3.60 6.01 12.58
N ASP A 158 -4.54 5.44 13.33
CA ASP A 158 -5.87 6.00 13.54
C ASP A 158 -5.82 7.43 14.09
N GLU A 159 -5.14 7.62 15.21
CA GLU A 159 -5.01 8.91 15.86
C GLU A 159 -4.35 9.96 14.94
N HIS A 160 -3.28 9.58 14.22
CA HIS A 160 -2.60 10.53 13.32
C HIS A 160 -3.40 10.86 12.06
N LEU A 161 -4.07 9.87 11.45
CA LEU A 161 -4.70 10.05 10.14
C LEU A 161 -6.17 10.47 10.21
N ARG A 162 -6.88 10.09 11.28
CA ARG A 162 -8.31 10.39 11.51
C ARG A 162 -8.57 11.19 12.78
N GLY A 163 -7.73 11.02 13.81
CA GLY A 163 -7.84 11.72 15.10
C GLY A 163 -7.39 13.19 15.04
N ASP A 164 -7.10 13.76 16.20
CA ASP A 164 -6.81 15.19 16.35
C ASP A 164 -5.31 15.52 16.24
N GLU A 165 -4.43 14.50 16.27
CA GLU A 165 -2.98 14.69 16.14
C GLU A 165 -2.62 15.41 14.82
N PRO A 166 -1.67 16.36 14.84
CA PRO A 166 -1.33 17.14 13.66
C PRO A 166 -0.63 16.28 12.61
N HIS A 167 -1.33 16.04 11.49
CA HIS A 167 -0.77 15.46 10.27
C HIS A 167 -1.13 16.36 9.08
N PRO A 168 -0.20 16.63 8.13
CA PRO A 168 -0.46 17.56 7.03
C PRO A 168 -1.61 17.12 6.11
N LEU A 169 -1.92 15.83 6.10
CA LEU A 169 -3.02 15.24 5.35
C LEU A 169 -3.93 14.44 6.29
N LYS A 170 -5.24 14.58 6.15
CA LYS A 170 -6.22 13.74 6.85
C LYS A 170 -6.92 12.86 5.84
N PHE A 171 -7.17 11.62 6.20
CA PHE A 171 -7.75 10.62 5.31
C PHE A 171 -9.01 10.05 5.93
N ASP A 172 -10.01 9.79 5.10
CA ASP A 172 -11.22 9.07 5.52
C ASP A 172 -10.98 7.57 5.31
N LEU A 173 -10.36 6.94 6.32
CA LEU A 173 -10.03 5.51 6.32
C LEU A 173 -11.05 4.73 7.14
N SER A 174 -11.48 3.57 6.65
CA SER A 174 -12.24 2.63 7.46
C SER A 174 -11.34 1.98 8.51
N ASP A 175 -11.95 1.37 9.53
CA ASP A 175 -11.18 0.64 10.55
C ASP A 175 -10.40 -0.54 9.94
N GLN A 176 -10.94 -1.16 8.89
CA GLN A 176 -10.23 -2.22 8.16
C GLN A 176 -9.01 -1.66 7.42
N ASP A 177 -9.12 -0.50 6.75
CA ASP A 177 -8.00 0.14 6.05
C ASP A 177 -6.84 0.44 7.01
N VAL A 178 -7.14 0.89 8.23
CA VAL A 178 -6.15 1.16 9.28
C VAL A 178 -5.40 -0.13 9.67
N VAL A 179 -6.11 -1.25 9.82
CA VAL A 179 -5.49 -2.53 10.20
C VAL A 179 -4.72 -3.14 9.03
N ASP A 180 -5.16 -2.96 7.80
CA ASP A 180 -4.44 -3.37 6.59
C ASP A 180 -3.12 -2.58 6.43
N LEU A 181 -3.17 -1.26 6.61
CA LEU A 181 -1.98 -0.40 6.64
C LEU A 181 -1.01 -0.84 7.73
N ALA A 182 -1.49 -1.08 8.95
CA ALA A 182 -0.64 -1.57 10.03
C ALA A 182 0.01 -2.92 9.71
N ALA A 183 -0.75 -3.85 9.10
CA ALA A 183 -0.23 -5.15 8.69
C ALA A 183 0.87 -5.02 7.63
N PHE A 184 0.70 -4.11 6.66
CA PHE A 184 1.73 -3.78 5.67
C PHE A 184 2.99 -3.24 6.37
N LEU A 185 2.84 -2.21 7.20
CA LEU A 185 3.96 -1.56 7.90
C LEU A 185 4.70 -2.52 8.84
N ALA A 186 4.01 -3.49 9.43
CA ALA A 186 4.60 -4.54 10.25
C ALA A 186 5.29 -5.66 9.43
N SER A 187 5.01 -5.76 8.13
CA SER A 187 5.62 -6.74 7.23
C SER A 187 6.97 -6.30 6.64
N LEU A 188 7.28 -5.01 6.76
CA LEU A 188 8.52 -4.40 6.28
C LEU A 188 9.71 -4.79 7.19
N PRO A 189 10.93 -4.92 6.63
CA PRO A 189 12.09 -5.49 7.30
C PRO A 189 12.74 -4.58 8.36
#